data_AF-G8TNL5-F1
#
_entry.id   AF-G8TNL5-F1
#
_cell.length_a   1.000
_cell.length_b   1.000
_cell.length_c   1.000
_cell.angle_alpha   90.00
_cell.angle_beta   90.00
_cell.angle_gamma   90.00
#
_symmetry.space_group_name_H-M   'P 1'
#
loop_
_entity.id
_entity.type
_entity.pdbx_description
1 polymer ?
#
loop_
_entity_poly.entity_id
_entity_poly.type
_entity_poly.pdbx_seq_one_letter_code
_entity_poly.pdbx_strand_id
1 'polypeptide(L)'
;MSKSIPIAVIPLLFCLSCTTFQYVTVSSTGIAKNNRNEFVVENDSLRLIYNFSGQNGPIKISIYNKLDVPVYIDWQRSAVIVNDKTMPYVPGEVQIEGSYSGSTYTSRFSHYGSSSGNISATAYLPTTVDFIPPKASINKTTINITSGYNSYIPDADFQKAKYQILNGFTANVKKAAFTEGNSPLHFRSFISYSVGESTDRLYTFEHSFFVSEVMSSGSSPEMLFINVGSRGDQYYSMTTN
;
A
#
# COMPACT_ATOMS: atom_id res chain seq x y z
N MET A 1 9.15 -58.69 -35.76
CA MET A 1 9.01 -57.25 -36.13
C MET A 1 7.54 -56.90 -35.99
N SER A 2 7.04 -55.76 -35.49
CA SER A 2 7.59 -54.50 -34.94
C SER A 2 6.40 -53.77 -34.28
N LYS A 3 6.40 -53.15 -33.10
CA LYS A 3 7.39 -52.86 -32.01
C LYS A 3 6.60 -52.66 -30.70
N SER A 4 7.20 -52.80 -29.52
CA SER A 4 6.66 -52.28 -28.26
C SER A 4 7.07 -50.82 -28.05
N ILE A 5 6.12 -49.94 -27.73
CA ILE A 5 6.35 -48.52 -27.47
C ILE A 5 6.71 -48.36 -25.98
N PRO A 6 7.87 -47.75 -25.62
CA PRO A 6 8.16 -47.47 -24.22
C PRO A 6 7.31 -46.30 -23.74
N ILE A 7 6.63 -46.49 -22.61
CA ILE A 7 5.94 -45.39 -21.90
C ILE A 7 7.02 -44.48 -21.33
N ALA A 8 7.25 -43.33 -21.97
CA ALA A 8 8.09 -42.28 -21.45
C ALA A 8 7.39 -41.63 -20.25
N VAL A 9 7.81 -42.00 -19.04
CA VAL A 9 7.41 -41.31 -17.81
C VAL A 9 8.06 -39.92 -17.84
N ILE A 10 7.32 -38.93 -18.32
CA ILE A 10 7.70 -37.53 -18.20
C ILE A 10 7.67 -37.16 -16.71
N PRO A 11 8.81 -36.78 -16.10
CA PRO A 11 8.77 -36.25 -14.74
C PRO A 11 8.11 -34.88 -14.80
N LEU A 12 6.86 -34.83 -14.35
CA LEU A 12 6.10 -33.59 -14.23
C LEU A 12 6.74 -32.76 -13.11
N LEU A 13 7.71 -31.90 -13.48
CA LEU A 13 8.31 -30.91 -12.59
C LEU A 13 7.21 -29.91 -12.18
N PHE A 14 6.51 -30.22 -11.10
CA PHE A 14 5.83 -29.21 -10.31
C PHE A 14 6.91 -28.35 -9.65
N CYS A 15 7.23 -27.23 -10.29
CA CYS A 15 7.95 -26.14 -9.64
C CYS A 15 7.08 -25.67 -8.46
N LEU A 16 7.40 -26.14 -7.25
CA LEU A 16 6.82 -25.66 -6.02
C LEU A 16 7.29 -24.22 -5.81
N SER A 17 6.53 -23.25 -6.33
CA SER A 17 6.87 -21.85 -6.23
C SER A 17 6.88 -21.42 -4.76
N CYS A 18 8.04 -21.04 -4.25
CA CYS A 18 8.21 -20.72 -2.84
C CYS A 18 7.99 -19.22 -2.62
N THR A 19 6.76 -18.85 -2.25
CA THR A 19 6.43 -17.48 -1.87
C THR A 19 7.26 -17.05 -0.66
N THR A 20 8.05 -16.00 -0.83
CA THR A 20 8.74 -15.33 0.27
C THR A 20 8.01 -14.03 0.59
N PHE A 21 7.74 -13.80 1.87
CA PHE A 21 7.16 -12.57 2.36
C PHE A 21 8.24 -11.68 2.94
N GLN A 22 8.12 -10.38 2.68
CA GLN A 22 8.93 -9.36 3.31
C GLN A 22 8.04 -8.42 4.11
N TYR A 23 8.46 -8.10 5.31
CA TYR A 23 7.76 -7.25 6.26
C TYR A 23 8.61 -6.04 6.59
N VAL A 24 7.99 -4.88 6.67
CA VAL A 24 8.69 -3.60 6.70
C VAL A 24 8.07 -2.74 7.77
N THR A 25 8.88 -2.37 8.77
CA THR A 25 8.44 -1.52 9.88
C THR A 25 8.88 -0.09 9.62
N VAL A 26 7.91 0.82 9.69
CA VAL A 26 8.08 2.26 9.58
C VAL A 26 8.29 2.85 10.98
N SER A 27 9.12 3.89 11.05
CA SER A 27 9.28 4.74 12.22
C SER A 27 9.28 6.22 11.82
N SER A 28 9.24 7.09 12.81
CA SER A 28 9.27 8.55 12.66
C SER A 28 9.86 9.14 13.94
N THR A 29 10.68 10.18 13.79
CA THR A 29 11.27 10.89 14.92
C THR A 29 10.31 11.97 15.40
N GLY A 30 9.85 11.86 16.66
CA GLY A 30 8.99 12.84 17.31
C GLY A 30 7.47 12.62 17.16
N ILE A 31 7.01 11.66 16.36
CA ILE A 31 5.58 11.33 16.25
C ILE A 31 5.22 10.16 17.18
N ALA A 32 4.24 10.37 18.06
CA ALA A 32 3.77 9.36 19.00
C ALA A 32 2.98 8.24 18.30
N LYS A 33 3.07 7.01 18.82
CA LYS A 33 2.28 5.86 18.36
C LYS A 33 1.14 5.55 19.34
N ASN A 34 -0.03 5.16 18.83
CA ASN A 34 -1.15 4.68 19.66
C ASN A 34 -0.99 3.18 20.01
N ASN A 35 -1.99 2.61 20.70
CA ASN A 35 -2.01 1.18 21.08
C ASN A 35 -2.03 0.18 19.90
N ARG A 36 -2.34 0.63 18.68
CA ARG A 36 -2.26 -0.14 17.44
C ARG A 36 -0.94 0.08 16.68
N ASN A 37 0.00 0.85 17.24
CA ASN A 37 1.21 1.33 16.58
C ASN A 37 0.95 2.26 15.37
N GLU A 38 -0.23 2.89 15.29
CA GLU A 38 -0.52 3.93 14.30
C GLU A 38 0.08 5.26 14.78
N PHE A 39 0.61 6.07 13.85
CA PHE A 39 1.25 7.33 14.18
C PHE A 39 0.21 8.44 14.33
N VAL A 40 0.18 9.11 15.48
CA VAL A 40 -0.81 10.15 15.79
C VAL A 40 -0.14 11.52 15.81
N VAL A 41 -0.65 12.43 15.00
CA VAL A 41 -0.31 13.86 15.02
C VAL A 41 -1.56 14.65 15.36
N GLU A 42 -1.44 15.66 16.21
CA GLU A 42 -2.56 16.52 16.58
C GLU A 42 -2.09 17.97 16.74
N ASN A 43 -2.85 18.91 16.17
CA ASN A 43 -2.77 20.34 16.46
C ASN A 43 -4.14 20.83 16.96
N ASP A 44 -4.33 22.14 17.09
CA ASP A 44 -5.59 22.71 17.59
C ASP A 44 -6.79 22.44 16.67
N SER A 45 -6.54 22.31 15.36
CA SER A 45 -7.57 22.15 14.32
C SER A 45 -7.89 20.68 14.00
N LEU A 46 -6.87 19.85 13.83
CA LEU A 46 -6.99 18.50 13.26
C LEU A 46 -6.20 17.47 14.06
N ARG A 47 -6.73 16.24 14.10
CA ARG A 47 -5.96 15.02 14.45
C ARG A 47 -5.80 14.17 13.20
N LEU A 48 -4.56 13.82 12.89
CA LEU A 48 -4.18 12.90 11.82
C LEU A 48 -3.70 11.59 12.43
N ILE A 49 -4.10 10.46 11.84
CA ILE A 49 -3.59 9.13 12.18
C ILE A 49 -3.09 8.48 10.89
N TYR A 50 -1.79 8.13 10.86
CA TYR A 50 -1.20 7.36 9.77
C TYR A 50 -1.12 5.87 10.11
N ASN A 51 -1.59 5.06 9.19
CA ASN A 51 -1.53 3.61 9.25
C ASN A 51 -0.99 3.07 7.91
N PHE A 52 0.12 2.36 7.95
CA PHE A 52 0.79 1.81 6.78
C PHE A 52 0.44 0.34 6.53
N SER A 53 -0.42 -0.26 7.35
CA SER A 53 -0.69 -1.71 7.33
C SER A 53 -1.33 -2.19 6.03
N GLY A 54 -0.83 -3.31 5.52
CA GLY A 54 -1.39 -3.98 4.35
C GLY A 54 -0.33 -4.45 3.36
N GLN A 55 -0.79 -4.95 2.22
CA GLN A 55 0.08 -5.37 1.13
C GLN A 55 0.61 -4.16 0.36
N ASN A 56 1.91 -4.15 0.07
CA ASN A 56 2.64 -3.12 -0.67
C ASN A 56 2.70 -1.73 0.00
N GLY A 57 2.51 -1.65 1.32
CA GLY A 57 2.70 -0.40 2.09
C GLY A 57 1.76 0.73 1.70
N PRO A 58 0.43 0.54 1.80
CA PRO A 58 -0.55 1.58 1.50
C PRO A 58 -0.48 2.70 2.54
N ILE A 59 -0.53 3.96 2.12
CA ILE A 59 -0.64 5.09 3.06
C ILE A 59 -2.12 5.31 3.38
N LYS A 60 -2.56 4.84 4.55
CA LYS A 60 -3.90 5.14 5.10
C LYS A 60 -3.80 6.33 6.05
N ILE A 61 -4.70 7.29 5.87
CA ILE A 61 -4.74 8.55 6.61
C ILE A 61 -6.16 8.75 7.14
N SER A 62 -6.31 8.75 8.46
CA SER A 62 -7.55 9.19 9.12
C SER A 62 -7.39 10.64 9.55
N ILE A 63 -8.35 11.50 9.20
CA ILE A 63 -8.32 12.93 9.54
C ILE A 63 -9.60 13.25 10.31
N TYR A 64 -9.46 13.77 11.53
CA TYR A 64 -10.56 14.20 12.39
C TYR A 64 -10.55 15.71 12.56
N ASN A 65 -11.68 16.35 12.28
CA ASN A 65 -11.90 17.77 12.47
C ASN A 65 -12.25 18.08 13.93
N LYS A 66 -11.37 18.77 14.65
CA LYS A 66 -11.60 19.20 16.04
C LYS A 66 -12.43 20.48 16.15
N LEU A 67 -12.59 21.22 15.04
CA LEU A 67 -13.23 22.53 15.01
C LEU A 67 -14.77 22.44 14.96
N ASP A 68 -15.40 23.57 15.24
CA ASP A 68 -16.84 23.80 15.12
C ASP A 68 -17.24 24.37 13.74
N VAL A 69 -16.27 24.44 12.81
CA VAL A 69 -16.42 24.86 11.41
C VAL A 69 -15.89 23.77 10.47
N PRO A 70 -16.36 23.68 9.22
CA PRO A 70 -15.89 22.65 8.28
C PRO A 70 -14.41 22.82 7.91
N VAL A 71 -13.80 21.73 7.47
CA VAL A 71 -12.42 21.67 6.96
C VAL A 71 -12.43 21.00 5.59
N TYR A 72 -11.58 21.47 4.68
CA TYR A 72 -11.43 20.92 3.34
C TYR A 72 -9.99 20.44 3.15
N ILE A 73 -9.80 19.19 2.73
CA ILE A 73 -8.48 18.62 2.45
C ILE A 73 -8.21 18.68 0.95
N ASP A 74 -7.19 19.43 0.54
CA ASP A 74 -6.80 19.60 -0.86
C ASP A 74 -5.80 18.51 -1.25
N TRP A 75 -6.29 17.41 -1.81
CA TRP A 75 -5.47 16.30 -2.27
C TRP A 75 -4.69 16.59 -3.56
N GLN A 76 -5.07 17.63 -4.32
CA GLN A 76 -4.29 18.08 -5.49
C GLN A 76 -2.98 18.77 -5.04
N ARG A 77 -3.02 19.47 -3.91
CA ARG A 77 -1.87 20.08 -3.23
C ARG A 77 -1.32 19.19 -2.11
N SER A 78 -1.60 17.88 -2.14
CA SER A 78 -1.07 16.91 -1.17
C SER A 78 -0.37 15.75 -1.88
N ALA A 79 0.75 15.32 -1.32
CA ALA A 79 1.61 14.30 -1.93
C ALA A 79 2.41 13.53 -0.87
N VAL A 80 2.91 12.36 -1.26
CA VAL A 80 4.06 11.75 -0.59
C VAL A 80 5.33 12.08 -1.39
N ILE A 81 6.40 12.41 -0.68
CA ILE A 81 7.73 12.67 -1.27
C ILE A 81 8.61 11.49 -0.87
N VAL A 82 9.08 10.71 -1.84
CA VAL A 82 9.89 9.51 -1.62
C VAL A 82 11.22 9.68 -2.35
N ASN A 83 12.34 9.70 -1.60
CA ASN A 83 13.68 9.98 -2.15
C ASN A 83 13.66 11.18 -3.13
N ASP A 84 13.15 12.32 -2.65
CA ASP A 84 12.95 13.60 -3.36
C ASP A 84 12.01 13.57 -4.59
N LYS A 85 11.38 12.43 -4.90
CA LYS A 85 10.34 12.34 -5.93
C LYS A 85 8.96 12.54 -5.31
N THR A 86 8.26 13.58 -5.75
CA THR A 86 6.87 13.85 -5.38
C THR A 86 5.92 12.91 -6.13
N MET A 87 5.07 12.22 -5.39
CA MET A 87 4.00 11.36 -5.90
C MET A 87 2.66 11.87 -5.35
N PRO A 88 1.73 12.35 -6.20
CA PRO A 88 0.46 12.92 -5.73
C PRO A 88 -0.43 11.83 -5.09
N TYR A 89 -1.20 12.21 -4.07
CA TYR A 89 -2.10 11.25 -3.42
C TYR A 89 -3.32 10.87 -4.27
N VAL A 90 -3.72 11.74 -5.21
CA VAL A 90 -4.76 11.50 -6.20
C VAL A 90 -4.13 11.59 -7.60
N PRO A 91 -4.25 10.57 -8.46
CA PRO A 91 -3.78 10.67 -9.83
C PRO A 91 -4.68 11.65 -10.61
N GLY A 92 -4.08 12.51 -11.43
CA GLY A 92 -4.84 13.46 -12.26
C GLY A 92 -5.68 12.79 -13.36
N GLU A 93 -5.30 11.57 -13.74
CA GLU A 93 -5.90 10.77 -14.80
C GLU A 93 -6.05 9.31 -14.36
N VAL A 94 -7.13 8.66 -14.79
CA VAL A 94 -7.36 7.22 -14.65
C VAL A 94 -7.51 6.62 -16.03
N GLN A 95 -6.74 5.57 -16.32
CA GLN A 95 -6.94 4.75 -17.51
C GLN A 95 -8.05 3.73 -17.26
N ILE A 96 -9.03 3.69 -18.17
CA ILE A 96 -10.15 2.78 -18.19
C ILE A 96 -9.89 1.79 -19.32
N GLU A 97 -9.64 0.54 -18.97
CA GLU A 97 -9.52 -0.57 -19.90
C GLU A 97 -10.73 -1.49 -19.75
N GLY A 98 -11.27 -1.97 -20.86
CA GLY A 98 -12.38 -2.91 -20.88
C GLY A 98 -12.39 -3.75 -22.13
N SER A 99 -12.99 -4.94 -22.05
CA SER A 99 -13.26 -5.79 -23.21
C SER A 99 -14.76 -6.07 -23.29
N TYR A 100 -15.31 -6.07 -24.49
CA TYR A 100 -16.69 -6.48 -24.74
C TYR A 100 -16.71 -7.69 -25.68
N SER A 101 -17.69 -8.56 -25.47
CA SER A 101 -18.11 -9.56 -26.42
C SER A 101 -19.64 -9.55 -26.49
N GLY A 102 -20.18 -9.64 -27.70
CA GLY A 102 -21.61 -9.58 -27.96
C GLY A 102 -21.98 -10.51 -29.09
N SER A 103 -23.01 -11.33 -28.88
CA SER A 103 -23.58 -12.21 -29.89
C SER A 103 -25.02 -11.79 -30.21
N THR A 104 -25.34 -11.78 -31.49
CA THR A 104 -26.66 -11.42 -32.00
C THR A 104 -27.20 -12.59 -32.82
N TYR A 105 -28.45 -12.98 -32.54
CA TYR A 105 -29.19 -13.95 -33.34
C TYR A 105 -30.35 -13.27 -34.06
N THR A 106 -30.47 -13.47 -35.38
CA THR A 106 -31.62 -12.98 -36.16
C THR A 106 -32.49 -14.15 -36.62
N SER A 107 -33.68 -14.25 -36.02
CA SER A 107 -34.65 -15.32 -36.28
C SER A 107 -35.25 -15.31 -37.69
N ARG A 108 -35.21 -14.17 -38.40
CA ARG A 108 -35.72 -14.06 -39.78
C ARG A 108 -34.79 -14.71 -40.83
N PHE A 109 -33.52 -14.91 -40.50
CA PHE A 109 -32.51 -15.45 -41.42
C PHE A 109 -31.64 -16.56 -40.80
N SER A 110 -31.99 -17.02 -39.58
CA SER A 110 -31.25 -18.03 -38.80
C SER A 110 -29.73 -17.76 -38.69
N HIS A 111 -29.34 -16.47 -38.66
CA HIS A 111 -27.94 -16.06 -38.71
C HIS A 111 -27.43 -15.65 -37.33
N TYR A 112 -26.19 -16.05 -37.03
CA TYR A 112 -25.47 -15.71 -35.81
C TYR A 112 -24.32 -14.77 -36.15
N GLY A 113 -24.33 -13.58 -35.58
CA GLY A 113 -23.20 -12.67 -35.58
C GLY A 113 -22.52 -12.65 -34.21
N SER A 114 -21.21 -12.63 -34.17
CA SER A 114 -20.43 -12.32 -32.97
C SER A 114 -19.57 -11.08 -33.21
N SER A 115 -19.37 -10.31 -32.17
CA SER A 115 -18.48 -9.15 -32.14
C SER A 115 -17.72 -9.16 -30.82
N SER A 116 -16.47 -8.71 -30.86
CA SER A 116 -15.70 -8.42 -29.67
C SER A 116 -14.73 -7.28 -29.95
N GLY A 117 -14.31 -6.60 -28.90
CA GLY A 117 -13.39 -5.48 -29.01
C GLY A 117 -12.89 -5.03 -27.64
N ASN A 118 -11.85 -4.21 -27.67
CA ASN A 118 -11.28 -3.60 -26.49
C ASN A 118 -11.60 -2.10 -26.47
N ILE A 119 -11.75 -1.56 -25.27
CA ILE A 119 -12.01 -0.16 -24.97
C ILE A 119 -10.82 0.32 -24.15
N SER A 120 -10.24 1.45 -24.55
CA SER A 120 -9.25 2.19 -23.77
C SER A 120 -9.66 3.65 -23.77
N ALA A 121 -9.74 4.26 -22.59
CA ALA A 121 -10.14 5.65 -22.42
C ALA A 121 -9.45 6.25 -21.19
N THR A 122 -9.16 7.55 -21.23
CA THR A 122 -8.62 8.28 -20.07
C THR A 122 -9.70 9.18 -19.47
N ALA A 123 -9.90 9.09 -18.16
CA ALA A 123 -10.85 9.92 -17.41
C ALA A 123 -10.12 10.81 -16.39
N TYR A 124 -10.53 12.07 -16.32
CA TYR A 124 -10.05 13.03 -15.32
C TYR A 124 -10.99 13.02 -14.11
N LEU A 125 -10.45 12.86 -12.90
CA LEU A 125 -11.25 12.79 -11.67
C LEU A 125 -11.56 14.20 -11.13
N PRO A 126 -12.85 14.58 -10.96
CA PRO A 126 -13.22 15.96 -10.64
C PRO A 126 -13.16 16.33 -9.15
N THR A 127 -12.99 15.37 -8.24
CA THR A 127 -13.00 15.61 -6.78
C THR A 127 -11.62 15.41 -6.17
N THR A 128 -10.81 16.46 -6.18
CA THR A 128 -9.53 16.54 -5.49
C THR A 128 -9.63 17.09 -4.06
N VAL A 129 -10.83 17.49 -3.62
CA VAL A 129 -11.07 18.06 -2.28
C VAL A 129 -12.05 17.19 -1.50
N ASP A 130 -11.68 16.73 -0.31
CA ASP A 130 -12.62 16.10 0.62
C ASP A 130 -13.11 17.12 1.67
N PHE A 131 -14.43 17.15 1.89
CA PHE A 131 -15.10 17.96 2.91
C PHE A 131 -15.23 17.18 4.23
N ILE A 132 -14.84 17.80 5.35
CA ILE A 132 -14.98 17.27 6.70
C ILE A 132 -15.87 18.22 7.52
N PRO A 133 -17.10 17.81 7.90
CA PRO A 133 -17.94 18.57 8.81
C PRO A 133 -17.28 18.85 10.16
N PRO A 134 -17.80 19.81 10.96
CA PRO A 134 -17.44 19.96 12.36
C PRO A 134 -17.49 18.64 13.13
N LYS A 135 -16.49 18.37 13.97
CA LYS A 135 -16.40 17.16 14.83
C LYS A 135 -16.51 15.81 14.11
N ALA A 136 -16.29 15.75 12.80
CA ALA A 136 -16.36 14.54 11.98
C ALA A 136 -14.97 14.03 11.55
N SER A 137 -14.91 12.83 10.99
CA SER A 137 -13.69 12.25 10.41
C SER A 137 -13.88 11.69 9.00
N ILE A 138 -12.80 11.69 8.23
CA ILE A 138 -12.66 10.94 6.99
C ILE A 138 -11.51 9.93 7.09
N ASN A 139 -11.55 8.90 6.25
CA ASN A 139 -10.48 7.92 6.10
C ASN A 139 -10.12 7.83 4.61
N LYS A 140 -8.85 8.05 4.27
CA LYS A 140 -8.34 7.93 2.90
C LYS A 140 -7.30 6.82 2.85
N THR A 141 -7.48 5.85 1.96
CA THR A 141 -6.36 4.99 1.54
C THR A 141 -5.82 5.60 0.26
N THR A 142 -4.52 5.88 0.23
CA THR A 142 -3.86 6.53 -0.91
C THR A 142 -2.85 5.55 -1.53
N ILE A 143 -1.86 6.07 -2.26
CA ILE A 143 -0.88 5.26 -2.98
C ILE A 143 0.02 4.40 -2.07
N ASN A 144 0.67 3.42 -2.69
CA ASN A 144 1.61 2.49 -2.05
C ASN A 144 3.03 3.08 -2.00
N ILE A 145 3.73 2.93 -0.87
CA ILE A 145 5.11 3.41 -0.64
C ILE A 145 6.15 2.59 -1.43
N THR A 146 5.80 1.39 -1.92
CA THR A 146 6.74 0.44 -2.55
C THR A 146 7.54 1.05 -3.70
N SER A 147 8.73 1.52 -3.35
CA SER A 147 9.86 1.79 -4.20
C SER A 147 10.86 0.63 -4.05
N GLY A 148 11.74 0.44 -5.04
CA GLY A 148 12.67 -0.70 -5.10
C GLY A 148 13.82 -0.67 -4.07
N TYR A 149 13.64 -0.08 -2.88
CA TYR A 149 14.74 0.09 -1.91
C TYR A 149 15.36 -1.22 -1.42
N ASN A 150 14.65 -2.34 -1.57
CA ASN A 150 15.14 -3.68 -1.25
C ASN A 150 16.48 -4.04 -1.90
N SER A 151 16.74 -3.55 -3.13
CA SER A 151 18.00 -3.80 -3.82
C SER A 151 19.19 -3.00 -3.26
N TYR A 152 18.95 -2.07 -2.33
CA TYR A 152 19.97 -1.24 -1.70
C TYR A 152 20.35 -1.71 -0.29
N ILE A 153 19.71 -2.77 0.23
CA ILE A 153 20.06 -3.35 1.54
C ILE A 153 21.06 -4.50 1.33
N PRO A 154 22.31 -4.40 1.79
CA PRO A 154 23.28 -5.48 1.70
C PRO A 154 22.82 -6.74 2.44
N ASP A 155 23.07 -7.93 1.87
CA ASP A 155 22.82 -9.22 2.53
C ASP A 155 23.54 -9.36 3.88
N ALA A 156 24.64 -8.62 4.08
CA ALA A 156 25.42 -8.60 5.33
C ALA A 156 24.68 -7.94 6.50
N ASP A 157 23.74 -7.03 6.23
CA ASP A 157 22.96 -6.35 7.27
C ASP A 157 21.86 -7.27 7.84
N PHE A 158 21.51 -8.34 7.12
CA PHE A 158 20.48 -9.29 7.51
C PHE A 158 20.97 -10.34 8.52
N GLN A 159 20.62 -10.14 9.78
CA GLN A 159 20.85 -11.12 10.84
C GLN A 159 19.77 -12.21 10.84
N LYS A 160 20.17 -13.47 11.04
CA LYS A 160 19.23 -14.59 11.20
C LYS A 160 18.66 -14.57 12.62
N ALA A 161 17.34 -14.61 12.74
CA ALA A 161 16.65 -14.67 14.03
C ALA A 161 15.52 -15.71 14.02
N LYS A 162 15.08 -16.12 15.21
CA LYS A 162 13.82 -16.84 15.41
C LYS A 162 12.75 -15.85 15.83
N TYR A 163 11.65 -15.78 15.08
CA TYR A 163 10.52 -14.93 15.39
C TYR A 163 9.35 -15.80 15.87
N GLN A 164 8.72 -15.44 16.99
CA GLN A 164 7.53 -16.17 17.43
C GLN A 164 6.35 -15.88 16.49
N ILE A 165 5.63 -16.94 16.13
CA ILE A 165 4.44 -16.90 15.29
C ILE A 165 3.26 -17.49 16.06
N LEU A 166 2.05 -17.45 15.50
CA LEU A 166 0.84 -17.96 16.15
C LEU A 166 1.05 -19.37 16.74
N ASN A 167 0.34 -19.63 17.84
CA ASN A 167 0.36 -20.90 18.59
C ASN A 167 1.75 -21.30 19.16
N GLY A 168 2.66 -20.34 19.37
CA GLY A 168 3.94 -20.55 20.04
C GLY A 168 5.03 -21.19 19.18
N PHE A 169 4.77 -21.39 17.88
CA PHE A 169 5.79 -21.82 16.93
C PHE A 169 6.82 -20.70 16.67
N THR A 170 7.94 -21.04 16.06
CA THR A 170 8.96 -20.06 15.65
C THR A 170 9.25 -20.15 14.15
N ALA A 171 9.15 -19.03 13.44
CA ALA A 171 9.66 -18.90 12.08
C ALA A 171 11.15 -18.52 12.12
N ASN A 172 11.94 -19.09 11.20
CA ASN A 172 13.27 -18.56 10.90
C ASN A 172 13.09 -17.32 10.00
N VAL A 173 13.68 -16.20 10.40
CA VAL A 173 13.60 -14.93 9.67
C VAL A 173 15.00 -14.35 9.44
N LYS A 174 15.14 -13.56 8.38
CA LYS A 174 16.27 -12.64 8.19
C LYS A 174 15.80 -11.24 8.56
N LYS A 175 16.53 -10.49 9.38
CA LYS A 175 16.16 -9.14 9.83
C LYS A 175 17.32 -8.16 9.69
N ALA A 176 17.07 -7.00 9.09
CA ALA A 176 17.94 -5.84 9.12
C ALA A 176 17.21 -4.69 9.84
N ALA A 177 17.92 -3.93 10.67
CA ALA A 177 17.36 -2.85 11.49
C ALA A 177 18.14 -1.55 11.27
N PHE A 178 17.44 -0.43 11.23
CA PHE A 178 17.96 0.86 10.81
C PHE A 178 17.55 1.97 11.78
N THR A 179 18.46 2.92 11.98
CA THR A 179 18.18 4.22 12.55
C THR A 179 17.65 5.16 11.47
N GLU A 180 17.23 6.37 11.84
CA GLU A 180 16.88 7.39 10.84
C GLU A 180 18.07 7.68 9.91
N GLY A 181 19.27 7.94 10.44
CA GLY A 181 20.43 8.33 9.65
C GLY A 181 21.02 7.28 8.70
N ASN A 182 20.58 6.02 8.77
CA ASN A 182 21.01 4.95 7.85
C ASN A 182 19.84 4.13 7.28
N SER A 183 18.63 4.71 7.26
CA SER A 183 17.46 4.04 6.68
C SER A 183 17.60 3.88 5.16
N PRO A 184 17.24 2.71 4.58
CA PRO A 184 17.24 2.51 3.13
C PRO A 184 16.12 3.27 2.41
N LEU A 185 15.16 3.84 3.17
CA LEU A 185 14.06 4.62 2.63
C LEU A 185 13.65 5.75 3.58
N HIS A 186 13.60 6.97 3.05
CA HIS A 186 12.95 8.11 3.69
C HIS A 186 11.77 8.57 2.85
N PHE A 187 10.67 8.94 3.52
CA PHE A 187 9.55 9.56 2.86
C PHE A 187 8.86 10.60 3.74
N ARG A 188 8.25 11.60 3.10
CA ARG A 188 7.50 12.66 3.77
C ARG A 188 6.06 12.67 3.28
N SER A 189 5.10 12.77 4.20
CA SER A 189 3.70 13.04 3.88
C SER A 189 3.47 14.55 3.94
N PHE A 190 3.00 15.14 2.85
CA PHE A 190 2.62 16.54 2.76
C PHE A 190 1.12 16.65 2.49
N ILE A 191 0.37 17.25 3.42
CA ILE A 191 -1.10 17.36 3.35
C ILE A 191 -1.52 18.82 3.48
N SER A 192 -2.24 19.32 2.49
CA SER A 192 -2.78 20.67 2.44
C SER A 192 -4.25 20.71 2.87
N TYR A 193 -4.65 21.70 3.65
CA TYR A 193 -6.04 21.91 4.07
C TYR A 193 -6.43 23.38 4.24
N SER A 194 -7.73 23.67 4.19
CA SER A 194 -8.33 24.97 4.52
C SER A 194 -9.45 24.82 5.55
N VAL A 195 -9.86 25.93 6.18
CA VAL A 195 -10.80 25.96 7.30
C VAL A 195 -11.91 26.98 7.02
N GLY A 196 -13.17 26.55 7.11
CA GLY A 196 -14.33 27.35 6.73
C GLY A 196 -14.55 27.40 5.21
N GLU A 197 -15.64 28.05 4.78
CA GLU A 197 -16.12 28.00 3.39
C GLU A 197 -15.34 28.89 2.40
N SER A 198 -14.56 29.86 2.90
CA SER A 198 -13.85 30.82 2.05
C SER A 198 -12.56 31.30 2.72
N THR A 199 -11.45 30.61 2.47
CA THR A 199 -10.10 31.11 2.79
C THR A 199 -9.11 30.72 1.69
N ASP A 200 -8.46 31.70 1.06
CA ASP A 200 -7.26 31.48 0.23
C ASP A 200 -6.06 30.97 1.05
N ARG A 201 -6.18 31.01 2.38
CA ARG A 201 -5.16 30.54 3.33
C ARG A 201 -5.16 29.02 3.42
N LEU A 202 -4.16 28.43 2.76
CA LEU A 202 -3.82 27.03 2.89
C LEU A 202 -2.96 26.80 4.14
N TYR A 203 -3.23 25.73 4.87
CA TYR A 203 -2.43 25.20 5.96
C TYR A 203 -1.84 23.85 5.54
N THR A 204 -0.68 23.49 6.09
CA THR A 204 0.07 22.30 5.65
C THR A 204 0.53 21.48 6.84
N PHE A 205 0.33 20.18 6.77
CA PHE A 205 1.02 19.18 7.58
C PHE A 205 2.18 18.59 6.78
N GLU A 206 3.37 18.51 7.38
CA GLU A 206 4.51 17.81 6.82
C GLU A 206 5.10 16.86 7.86
N HIS A 207 5.12 15.56 7.56
CA HIS A 207 5.55 14.51 8.49
C HIS A 207 6.56 13.56 7.84
N SER A 208 7.71 13.39 8.48
CA SER A 208 8.80 12.54 8.00
C SER A 208 8.73 11.13 8.60
N PHE A 209 9.00 10.14 7.77
CA PHE A 209 9.01 8.72 8.11
C PHE A 209 10.21 8.03 7.48
N PHE A 210 10.66 6.94 8.10
CA PHE A 210 11.77 6.12 7.62
C PHE A 210 11.49 4.63 7.87
N VAL A 211 12.16 3.75 7.12
CA VAL A 211 12.11 2.30 7.36
C VAL A 211 13.10 1.94 8.46
N SER A 212 12.60 1.53 9.62
CA SER A 212 13.42 1.15 10.77
C SER A 212 13.73 -0.34 10.83
N GLU A 213 13.00 -1.18 10.11
CA GLU A 213 13.25 -2.63 10.07
C GLU A 213 12.75 -3.25 8.76
N VAL A 214 13.52 -4.20 8.22
CA VAL A 214 13.10 -5.09 7.13
C VAL A 214 13.30 -6.54 7.56
N MET A 215 12.27 -7.36 7.42
CA MET A 215 12.26 -8.77 7.82
C MET A 215 11.76 -9.67 6.69
N SER A 216 12.55 -10.65 6.27
CA SER A 216 12.15 -11.66 5.29
C SER A 216 11.80 -12.99 5.97
N SER A 217 10.69 -13.62 5.55
CA SER A 217 10.18 -14.89 6.09
C SER A 217 9.46 -15.71 5.02
N GLY A 218 9.44 -17.04 5.17
CA GLY A 218 8.53 -17.92 4.42
C GLY A 218 7.13 -18.01 5.05
N SER A 219 6.92 -17.46 6.25
CA SER A 219 5.60 -17.43 6.90
C SER A 219 4.76 -16.26 6.39
N SER A 220 3.47 -16.52 6.18
CA SER A 220 2.50 -15.54 5.68
C SER A 220 2.04 -14.55 6.77
N PRO A 221 1.41 -13.42 6.39
CA PRO A 221 1.00 -12.35 7.31
C PRO A 221 -0.08 -12.79 8.31
N GLU A 222 -0.79 -13.90 8.04
CA GLU A 222 -1.76 -14.50 8.94
C GLU A 222 -1.07 -15.29 10.05
N MET A 223 0.04 -15.97 9.75
CA MET A 223 0.79 -16.77 10.73
C MET A 223 1.67 -15.89 11.64
N LEU A 224 2.29 -14.85 11.08
CA LEU A 224 3.06 -13.88 11.85
C LEU A 224 2.11 -12.96 12.63
N PHE A 225 2.53 -12.51 13.83
CA PHE A 225 1.73 -11.66 14.74
C PHE A 225 1.37 -10.26 14.21
N ILE A 226 1.60 -10.02 12.92
CA ILE A 226 1.36 -8.75 12.21
C ILE A 226 -0.15 -8.49 12.08
N ASN A 227 -0.98 -9.54 12.13
CA ASN A 227 -2.44 -9.42 12.13
C ASN A 227 -3.16 -9.68 13.47
N VAL A 228 -2.49 -10.12 14.55
CA VAL A 228 -3.15 -10.37 15.87
C VAL A 228 -3.32 -9.06 16.67
N GLY A 229 -3.68 -7.98 15.98
CA GLY A 229 -3.72 -6.61 16.49
C GLY A 229 -3.44 -5.51 15.46
N SER A 230 -3.25 -5.87 14.18
CA SER A 230 -3.02 -5.00 13.01
C SER A 230 -2.10 -3.80 13.29
N ARG A 231 -0.79 -4.06 13.38
CA ARG A 231 0.23 -3.02 13.59
C ARG A 231 0.19 -1.95 12.49
N GLY A 232 -0.20 -0.73 12.87
CA GLY A 232 -0.27 0.43 11.97
C GLY A 232 1.08 0.90 11.43
N ASP A 233 2.19 0.46 12.02
CA ASP A 233 3.54 0.81 11.60
C ASP A 233 4.20 -0.22 10.67
N GLN A 234 3.51 -1.28 10.27
CA GLN A 234 4.13 -2.37 9.51
C GLN A 234 3.32 -2.81 8.29
N TYR A 235 4.00 -2.94 7.15
CA TYR A 235 3.43 -3.47 5.91
C TYR A 235 4.16 -4.72 5.42
N TYR A 236 3.63 -5.37 4.39
CA TYR A 236 4.27 -6.52 3.77
C TYR A 236 4.24 -6.48 2.24
N SER A 237 5.17 -7.17 1.61
CA SER A 237 5.15 -7.52 0.20
C SER A 237 5.40 -9.03 0.05
N MET A 238 5.12 -9.58 -1.14
CA MET A 238 5.37 -10.99 -1.43
C MET A 238 6.07 -11.12 -2.78
N THR A 239 6.97 -12.09 -2.87
CA THR A 239 7.65 -12.46 -4.11
C THR A 239 7.52 -13.96 -4.30
N THR A 240 6.97 -14.35 -5.44
CA THR A 240 6.85 -15.74 -5.87
C THR A 240 8.01 -16.06 -6.79
N ASN A 241 8.90 -16.95 -6.35
CA ASN A 241 10.01 -17.51 -7.13
C ASN A 241 9.67 -18.93 -7.59
#